data_AF-A0A7X0JL32-F1
#
_entry.id   AF-A0A7X0JL32-F1
#
_cell.length_a   1.000
_cell.length_b   1.000
_cell.length_c   1.000
_cell.angle_alpha   90.00
_cell.angle_beta   90.00
_cell.angle_gamma   90.00
#
_symmetry.space_group_name_H-M   'P 1'
#
loop_
_entity.id
_entity.type
_entity.pdbx_description
1 polymer ?
#
loop_
_entity_poly.entity_id
_entity_poly.type
_entity_poly.pdbx_seq_one_letter_code
_entity_poly.pdbx_strand_id
1 'polypeptide(L)'
;MTGNLTIRIEKSIAAISPQSWSRLSGASKEADPLGTSSVPYNPFLSHAFLSALEESGSATAKTGWHGQHLLLEDDKGKLIGAVPGYLKSHSQGEYVFDHGWADAFERAGGRYYPKLQCAVPFTPATGPRLLVASGFDRDMVQTTLAEGLQEVTRQLGISSAHVTFVPDDEVIAFEEAEYLHRTDKQFHFINDGYADHDAFLETLASRKRKALKKERRAALENGITIDWLTGKDLTEDILDQFYTFYMDTGGRKWGRPYLTRAFYSLIGERMADDILLVMAKREGRYVAGAINFIGGDALYGRHWGCIEDHPFLHFEVCYHQAIDYALAHGLKRVEAGAQGEHKLARGYLPVTTHSMHYIAHPGLRSAIADYLKREREDVEYMNEYLSEHSPFRKGERQEQDRAAERETPPMTGHDYDPNNIFAKILKGEIPCHRVYEDDDTLAFMDVMPQTPGHVLVVPKAPSRNLLDADAAVLSKVIPVVQKLARAVKDAFDADGITITQFNEAPAGQTVFHLHFHVIPRYENQPLKPHTGKMEDKEVLAANAEKIIGELGF
;
A
#
# COMPACT_ATOMS: atom_id res chain seq x y z
N MET A 1 -30.53 -7.25 -28.13
CA MET A 1 -30.18 -7.12 -29.56
C MET A 1 -28.73 -7.55 -29.69
N THR A 2 -28.46 -8.72 -30.25
CA THR A 2 -27.10 -9.28 -30.42
C THR A 2 -26.48 -8.71 -31.70
N GLY A 3 -26.03 -7.46 -31.64
CA GLY A 3 -25.09 -6.93 -32.63
C GLY A 3 -23.70 -7.56 -32.41
N ASN A 4 -22.88 -7.63 -33.46
CA ASN A 4 -21.49 -8.07 -33.32
C ASN A 4 -20.71 -7.03 -32.50
N LEU A 5 -19.98 -7.48 -31.48
CA LEU A 5 -19.07 -6.65 -30.69
C LEU A 5 -17.64 -6.85 -31.19
N THR A 6 -16.85 -5.77 -31.21
CA THR A 6 -15.44 -5.81 -31.61
C THR A 6 -14.56 -5.26 -30.49
N ILE A 7 -13.49 -5.97 -30.17
CA ILE A 7 -12.42 -5.45 -29.30
C ILE A 7 -11.29 -4.94 -30.19
N ARG A 8 -10.96 -3.66 -30.01
CA ARG A 8 -9.83 -2.99 -30.66
C ARG A 8 -8.81 -2.58 -29.61
N ILE A 9 -7.52 -2.70 -29.95
CA ILE A 9 -6.42 -2.28 -29.08
C ILE A 9 -5.81 -1.00 -29.62
N GLU A 10 -5.75 0.02 -28.76
CA GLU A 10 -5.12 1.29 -29.08
C GLU A 10 -3.82 1.48 -28.28
N LYS A 11 -2.77 1.95 -28.95
CA LYS A 11 -1.42 2.05 -28.33
C LYS A 11 -1.16 3.37 -27.60
N SER A 12 -2.04 4.35 -27.79
CA SER A 12 -1.97 5.61 -27.07
C SER A 12 -3.36 6.16 -26.83
N ILE A 13 -3.57 6.69 -25.63
CA ILE A 13 -4.83 7.34 -25.26
C ILE A 13 -5.13 8.56 -26.15
N ALA A 14 -4.10 9.23 -26.68
CA ALA A 14 -4.26 10.39 -27.56
C ALA A 14 -4.92 10.04 -28.91
N ALA A 15 -4.89 8.77 -29.33
CA ALA A 15 -5.58 8.29 -30.53
C ALA A 15 -7.08 8.06 -30.30
N ILE A 16 -7.55 8.16 -29.04
CA ILE A 16 -8.94 8.00 -28.65
C ILE A 16 -9.56 9.38 -28.46
N SER A 17 -10.73 9.63 -29.06
CA SER A 17 -11.44 10.90 -28.91
C SER A 17 -11.78 11.18 -27.43
N PRO A 18 -11.40 12.36 -26.88
CA PRO A 18 -11.79 12.76 -25.53
C PRO A 18 -13.31 12.77 -25.32
N GLN A 19 -14.08 13.14 -26.34
CA GLN A 19 -15.54 13.20 -26.30
C GLN A 19 -16.20 11.82 -26.23
N SER A 20 -15.59 10.82 -26.87
CA SER A 20 -16.04 9.43 -26.75
C SER A 20 -15.65 8.84 -25.40
N TRP A 21 -14.42 9.12 -24.94
CA TRP A 21 -13.91 8.65 -23.65
C TRP A 21 -14.68 9.24 -22.46
N SER A 22 -15.08 10.52 -22.51
CA SER A 22 -15.80 11.18 -21.42
C SER A 22 -17.17 10.56 -21.09
N ARG A 23 -17.72 9.75 -21.99
CA ARG A 23 -19.00 9.02 -21.79
C ARG A 23 -18.86 7.74 -20.99
N LEU A 24 -17.63 7.31 -20.72
CA LEU A 24 -17.32 6.11 -19.96
C LEU A 24 -17.45 6.36 -18.46
N SER A 25 -17.88 5.34 -17.71
CA SER A 25 -18.07 5.40 -16.27
C SER A 25 -16.81 5.90 -15.55
N GLY A 26 -17.00 6.89 -14.68
CA GLY A 26 -15.92 7.52 -13.92
C GLY A 26 -14.95 8.41 -14.71
N ALA A 27 -15.03 8.50 -16.05
CA ALA A 27 -14.07 9.24 -16.87
C ALA A 27 -14.34 10.76 -16.97
N SER A 28 -15.56 11.21 -16.64
CA SER A 28 -15.89 12.63 -16.55
C SER A 28 -17.00 12.90 -15.53
N LYS A 29 -17.13 14.15 -15.08
CA LYS A 29 -18.24 14.61 -14.23
C LYS A 29 -19.61 14.54 -14.93
N GLU A 30 -19.59 14.50 -16.26
CA GLU A 30 -20.78 14.50 -17.13
C GLU A 30 -21.07 13.12 -17.74
N ALA A 31 -20.29 12.09 -17.36
CA ALA A 31 -20.37 10.76 -17.94
C ALA A 31 -21.77 10.15 -17.82
N ASP A 32 -22.58 10.65 -16.88
CA ASP A 32 -23.96 10.24 -16.65
C ASP A 32 -24.95 11.43 -16.64
N PRO A 33 -25.40 11.89 -17.83
CA PRO A 33 -26.37 12.98 -17.93
C PRO A 33 -27.77 12.60 -17.44
N LEU A 34 -28.05 11.31 -17.26
CA LEU A 34 -29.36 10.76 -16.89
C LEU A 34 -29.46 10.38 -15.41
N GLY A 35 -28.36 10.46 -14.65
CA GLY A 35 -28.30 10.05 -13.25
C GLY A 35 -28.47 8.54 -13.04
N THR A 36 -28.21 7.72 -14.07
CA THR A 36 -28.38 6.26 -14.05
C THR A 36 -27.13 5.48 -13.66
N SER A 37 -25.96 6.12 -13.64
CA SER A 37 -24.68 5.53 -13.22
C SER A 37 -24.39 5.87 -11.76
N SER A 38 -24.23 4.85 -10.94
CA SER A 38 -23.79 5.01 -9.55
C SER A 38 -22.29 5.30 -9.40
N VAL A 39 -21.53 5.34 -10.51
CA VAL A 39 -20.07 5.41 -10.50
C VAL A 39 -19.60 6.87 -10.41
N PRO A 40 -18.96 7.29 -9.30
CA PRO A 40 -18.46 8.65 -9.16
C PRO A 40 -17.33 8.97 -10.15
N TYR A 41 -17.20 10.26 -10.50
CA TYR A 41 -16.06 10.74 -11.28
C TYR A 41 -14.73 10.42 -10.59
N ASN A 42 -13.78 9.87 -11.34
CA ASN A 42 -12.42 9.62 -10.90
C ASN A 42 -11.44 10.35 -11.83
N PRO A 43 -10.70 11.36 -11.34
CA PRO A 43 -9.86 12.22 -12.17
C PRO A 43 -8.75 11.45 -12.89
N PHE A 44 -8.34 10.30 -12.35
CA PHE A 44 -7.32 9.44 -12.92
C PHE A 44 -7.77 8.65 -14.14
N LEU A 45 -9.09 8.53 -14.35
CA LEU A 45 -9.67 7.92 -15.53
C LEU A 45 -10.02 8.95 -16.61
N SER A 46 -9.84 10.25 -16.33
CA SER A 46 -10.05 11.28 -17.34
C SER A 46 -9.07 11.13 -18.50
N HIS A 47 -9.52 11.47 -19.71
CA HIS A 47 -8.64 11.53 -20.87
C HIS A 47 -7.47 12.50 -20.63
N ALA A 48 -7.76 13.64 -19.97
CA ALA A 48 -6.76 14.64 -19.60
C ALA A 48 -5.61 14.06 -18.77
N PHE A 49 -5.91 13.27 -17.74
CA PHE A 49 -4.89 12.68 -16.87
C PHE A 49 -4.07 11.59 -17.58
N LEU A 50 -4.74 10.65 -18.25
CA LEU A 50 -4.08 9.54 -18.95
C LEU A 50 -3.20 10.06 -20.10
N SER A 51 -3.68 11.04 -20.87
CA SER A 51 -2.92 11.66 -21.95
C SER A 51 -1.72 12.44 -21.43
N ALA A 52 -1.87 13.16 -20.31
CA ALA A 52 -0.76 13.86 -19.68
C ALA A 52 0.36 12.89 -19.25
N LEU A 53 0.03 11.71 -18.73
CA LEU A 53 1.04 10.69 -18.38
C LEU A 53 1.84 10.21 -19.59
N GLU A 54 1.19 9.95 -20.71
CA GLU A 54 1.84 9.47 -21.95
C GLU A 54 2.62 10.57 -22.64
N GLU A 55 2.00 11.73 -22.89
CA GLU A 55 2.60 12.86 -23.62
C GLU A 55 3.78 13.47 -22.87
N SER A 56 3.75 13.47 -21.54
CA SER A 56 4.87 13.95 -20.72
C SER A 56 6.09 13.01 -20.72
N GLY A 57 5.96 11.81 -21.29
CA GLY A 57 6.99 10.77 -21.25
C GLY A 57 7.02 9.94 -19.96
N SER A 58 6.15 10.22 -19.00
CA SER A 58 6.13 9.55 -17.69
C SER A 58 5.72 8.08 -17.80
N ALA A 59 4.63 7.79 -18.53
CA ALA A 59 4.15 6.44 -18.80
C ALA A 59 4.28 6.13 -20.30
N THR A 60 5.44 5.65 -20.71
CA THR A 60 5.70 5.28 -22.11
C THR A 60 6.43 3.95 -22.21
N ALA A 61 6.53 3.39 -23.41
CA ALA A 61 7.31 2.19 -23.66
C ALA A 61 8.76 2.28 -23.12
N LYS A 62 9.37 3.47 -23.17
CA LYS A 62 10.72 3.72 -22.65
C LYS A 62 10.82 3.59 -21.13
N THR A 63 9.74 3.87 -20.41
CA THR A 63 9.62 3.72 -18.96
C THR A 63 8.93 2.41 -18.56
N GLY A 64 8.82 1.46 -19.50
CA GLY A 64 8.20 0.16 -19.27
C GLY A 64 6.68 0.20 -19.12
N TRP A 65 6.01 1.23 -19.67
CA TRP A 65 4.56 1.42 -19.74
C TRP A 65 4.11 1.59 -21.20
N HIS A 66 4.07 0.50 -21.96
CA HIS A 66 3.66 0.57 -23.36
C HIS A 66 2.13 0.47 -23.50
N GLY A 67 1.45 1.52 -23.99
CA GLY A 67 -0.01 1.55 -24.09
C GLY A 67 -0.60 0.38 -24.89
N GLN A 68 -1.66 -0.21 -24.33
CA GLN A 68 -2.49 -1.28 -24.88
C GLN A 68 -3.92 -1.12 -24.34
N HIS A 69 -4.57 -0.01 -24.67
CA HIS A 69 -5.93 0.29 -24.20
C HIS A 69 -6.94 -0.54 -24.98
N LEU A 70 -7.75 -1.33 -24.28
CA LEU A 70 -8.83 -2.10 -24.90
C LEU A 70 -10.05 -1.22 -25.09
N LEU A 71 -10.65 -1.29 -26.26
CA LEU A 71 -11.85 -0.57 -26.65
C LEU A 71 -12.87 -1.58 -27.17
N LEU A 72 -14.03 -1.64 -26.51
CA LEU A 72 -15.17 -2.43 -26.95
C LEU A 72 -16.11 -1.54 -27.75
N GLU A 73 -16.36 -1.92 -28.99
CA GLU A 73 -17.18 -1.18 -29.95
C GLU A 73 -18.40 -2.02 -30.39
N ASP A 74 -19.53 -1.36 -30.59
CA ASP A 74 -20.71 -1.99 -31.21
C ASP A 74 -20.56 -2.16 -32.73
N ASP A 75 -21.59 -2.71 -33.38
CA ASP A 75 -21.63 -2.97 -34.81
C ASP A 75 -21.53 -1.71 -35.68
N LYS A 76 -21.72 -0.53 -35.09
CA LYS A 76 -21.60 0.79 -35.74
C LYS A 76 -20.27 1.48 -35.42
N GLY A 77 -19.35 0.83 -34.71
CA GLY A 77 -18.08 1.38 -34.28
C GLY A 77 -18.21 2.39 -33.13
N LYS A 78 -19.34 2.41 -32.42
CA LYS A 78 -19.52 3.27 -31.24
C LYS A 78 -18.84 2.62 -30.05
N LEU A 79 -18.01 3.39 -29.33
CA LEU A 79 -17.38 2.93 -28.09
C LEU A 79 -18.44 2.68 -27.01
N ILE A 80 -18.48 1.44 -26.50
CA ILE A 80 -19.43 1.00 -25.46
C ILE A 80 -18.74 0.64 -24.15
N GLY A 81 -17.43 0.34 -24.19
CA GLY A 81 -16.62 0.09 -23.01
C GLY A 81 -15.13 0.18 -23.29
N ALA A 82 -14.32 0.31 -22.24
CA ALA A 82 -12.88 0.40 -22.36
C ALA A 82 -12.14 -0.12 -21.13
N VAL A 83 -10.86 -0.44 -21.31
CA VAL A 83 -9.92 -0.72 -20.22
C VAL A 83 -8.60 0.01 -20.50
N PRO A 84 -8.16 0.94 -19.63
CA PRO A 84 -6.80 1.46 -19.66
C PRO A 84 -5.81 0.32 -19.37
N GLY A 85 -5.07 -0.10 -20.39
CA GLY A 85 -4.11 -1.20 -20.32
C GLY A 85 -2.72 -0.79 -20.78
N TYR A 86 -1.71 -1.40 -20.19
CA TYR A 86 -0.30 -1.18 -20.52
C TYR A 86 0.45 -2.52 -20.53
N LEU A 87 1.22 -2.76 -21.58
CA LEU A 87 2.20 -3.83 -21.61
C LEU A 87 3.43 -3.40 -20.80
N LYS A 88 3.69 -4.13 -19.72
CA LYS A 88 4.73 -3.82 -18.73
C LYS A 88 5.96 -4.71 -18.92
N SER A 89 7.14 -4.09 -18.90
CA SER A 89 8.44 -4.80 -18.90
C SER A 89 9.05 -5.00 -17.51
N HIS A 90 8.36 -4.53 -16.47
CA HIS A 90 8.72 -4.65 -15.04
C HIS A 90 7.50 -4.31 -14.18
N SER A 91 7.56 -4.57 -12.87
CA SER A 91 6.45 -4.30 -11.93
C SER A 91 6.48 -2.91 -11.25
N GLN A 92 7.47 -2.07 -11.56
CA GLN A 92 7.56 -0.73 -10.96
C GLN A 92 6.36 0.17 -11.33
N GLY A 93 5.84 0.88 -10.32
CA GLY A 93 4.79 1.89 -10.45
C GLY A 93 3.35 1.36 -10.46
N GLU A 94 3.13 0.05 -10.27
CA GLU A 94 1.79 -0.56 -10.25
C GLU A 94 1.18 -0.67 -8.85
N TYR A 95 1.99 -0.53 -7.79
CA TYR A 95 1.59 -0.53 -6.37
C TYR A 95 0.85 -1.78 -5.86
N VAL A 96 0.80 -2.85 -6.66
CA VAL A 96 0.44 -4.20 -6.22
C VAL A 96 1.59 -5.10 -6.64
N PHE A 97 2.48 -5.42 -5.71
CA PHE A 97 3.76 -6.02 -6.04
C PHE A 97 3.65 -7.51 -6.30
N ASP A 98 4.07 -7.95 -7.48
CA ASP A 98 4.12 -9.36 -7.90
C ASP A 98 5.55 -9.86 -8.16
N HIS A 99 6.56 -9.15 -7.64
CA HIS A 99 7.98 -9.49 -7.81
C HIS A 99 8.30 -10.94 -7.43
N GLY A 100 7.66 -11.47 -6.38
CA GLY A 100 7.84 -12.86 -5.97
C GLY A 100 7.30 -13.87 -6.99
N TRP A 101 6.21 -13.54 -7.67
CA TRP A 101 5.65 -14.39 -8.74
C TRP A 101 6.54 -14.34 -9.98
N ALA A 102 7.01 -13.15 -10.33
CA ALA A 102 7.93 -12.93 -11.44
C ALA A 102 9.25 -13.70 -11.25
N ASP A 103 9.92 -13.51 -10.11
CA ASP A 103 11.20 -14.16 -9.78
C ASP A 103 11.05 -15.68 -9.75
N ALA A 104 9.98 -16.21 -9.14
CA ALA A 104 9.73 -17.65 -9.12
C ALA A 104 9.55 -18.23 -10.53
N PHE A 105 8.80 -17.54 -11.41
CA PHE A 105 8.57 -18.02 -12.76
C PHE A 105 9.81 -17.91 -13.66
N GLU A 106 10.56 -16.81 -13.56
CA GLU A 106 11.80 -16.62 -14.32
C GLU A 106 12.89 -17.62 -13.91
N ARG A 107 13.03 -17.90 -12.61
CA ARG A 107 13.97 -18.93 -12.12
C ARG A 107 13.60 -20.34 -12.58
N ALA A 108 12.31 -20.61 -12.80
CA ALA A 108 11.84 -21.86 -13.38
C ALA A 108 12.04 -21.93 -14.91
N GLY A 109 12.67 -20.92 -15.53
CA GLY A 109 12.92 -20.85 -16.97
C GLY A 109 11.78 -20.24 -17.79
N GLY A 110 10.74 -19.72 -17.13
CA GLY A 110 9.64 -18.99 -17.76
C GLY A 110 10.04 -17.56 -18.14
N ARG A 111 9.13 -16.87 -18.83
CA ARG A 111 9.25 -15.43 -19.12
C ARG A 111 8.05 -14.72 -18.52
N TYR A 112 8.26 -13.99 -17.43
CA TYR A 112 7.16 -13.28 -16.78
C TYR A 112 6.85 -11.95 -17.47
N TYR A 113 7.87 -11.26 -17.98
CA TYR A 113 7.67 -10.04 -18.77
C TYR A 113 7.80 -10.32 -20.29
N PRO A 114 7.04 -9.57 -21.13
CA PRO A 114 6.08 -8.58 -20.71
C PRO A 114 4.77 -9.19 -20.17
N LYS A 115 4.07 -8.43 -19.33
CA LYS A 115 2.74 -8.75 -18.80
C LYS A 115 1.76 -7.61 -19.15
N LEU A 116 0.46 -7.90 -19.23
CA LEU A 116 -0.56 -6.87 -19.41
C LEU A 116 -0.99 -6.33 -18.05
N GLN A 117 -0.99 -5.01 -17.88
CA GLN A 117 -1.37 -4.33 -16.65
C GLN A 117 -2.50 -3.35 -16.93
N CYS A 118 -3.68 -3.64 -16.39
CA CYS A 118 -4.84 -2.76 -16.40
C CYS A 118 -4.85 -1.94 -15.12
N ALA A 119 -4.33 -0.72 -15.23
CA ALA A 119 -4.13 0.19 -14.11
C ALA A 119 -4.06 1.63 -14.60
N VAL A 120 -4.20 2.57 -13.66
CA VAL A 120 -3.72 3.94 -13.87
C VAL A 120 -2.24 3.98 -13.47
N PRO A 121 -1.33 4.43 -14.36
CA PRO A 121 0.09 4.50 -14.03
C PRO A 121 0.36 5.34 -12.78
N PHE A 122 1.24 4.83 -11.92
CA PHE A 122 1.74 5.50 -10.72
C PHE A 122 0.66 5.89 -9.69
N THR A 123 -0.52 5.29 -9.75
CA THR A 123 -1.70 5.76 -9.04
C THR A 123 -2.39 4.61 -8.28
N PRO A 124 -2.12 4.45 -6.97
CA PRO A 124 -2.71 3.38 -6.16
C PRO A 124 -4.11 3.74 -5.67
N ALA A 125 -5.06 3.88 -6.60
CA ALA A 125 -6.40 4.37 -6.33
C ALA A 125 -7.46 3.40 -6.83
N THR A 126 -8.42 3.09 -5.97
CA THR A 126 -9.59 2.32 -6.36
C THR A 126 -10.46 3.15 -7.29
N GLY A 127 -10.88 2.53 -8.39
CA GLY A 127 -11.75 3.14 -9.37
C GLY A 127 -12.00 2.19 -10.52
N PRO A 128 -13.02 2.47 -11.36
CA PRO A 128 -13.40 1.58 -12.45
C PRO A 128 -12.21 1.11 -13.29
N ARG A 129 -12.20 -0.18 -13.61
CA ARG A 129 -11.23 -0.80 -14.52
C ARG A 129 -11.90 -1.35 -15.76
N LEU A 130 -13.16 -1.75 -15.64
CA LEU A 130 -14.05 -2.11 -16.74
C LEU A 130 -15.01 -0.95 -17.01
N LEU A 131 -14.53 0.04 -17.76
CA LEU A 131 -15.27 1.28 -17.99
C LEU A 131 -16.43 1.01 -18.96
N VAL A 132 -17.62 1.49 -18.63
CA VAL A 132 -18.85 1.26 -19.41
C VAL A 132 -19.42 2.60 -19.88
N ALA A 133 -19.76 2.71 -21.15
CA ALA A 133 -20.41 3.91 -21.67
C ALA A 133 -21.86 4.01 -21.21
N SER A 134 -22.33 5.23 -20.95
CA SER A 134 -23.72 5.45 -20.54
C SER A 134 -24.74 4.96 -21.57
N GLY A 135 -25.81 4.34 -21.06
CA GLY A 135 -26.90 3.77 -21.85
C GLY A 135 -26.65 2.35 -22.38
N PHE A 136 -25.58 1.68 -21.92
CA PHE A 136 -25.31 0.28 -22.22
C PHE A 136 -25.46 -0.59 -20.97
N ASP A 137 -25.70 -1.89 -21.20
CA ASP A 137 -25.81 -2.90 -20.15
C ASP A 137 -24.44 -3.10 -19.49
N ARG A 138 -24.35 -2.75 -18.20
CA ARG A 138 -23.11 -2.78 -17.43
C ARG A 138 -22.54 -4.19 -17.35
N ASP A 139 -23.35 -5.16 -16.94
CA ASP A 139 -22.88 -6.51 -16.65
C ASP A 139 -22.37 -7.16 -17.95
N MET A 140 -23.12 -7.03 -19.03
CA MET A 140 -22.71 -7.53 -20.35
C MET A 140 -21.38 -6.92 -20.82
N VAL A 141 -21.22 -5.59 -20.71
CA VAL A 141 -19.98 -4.92 -21.13
C VAL A 141 -18.80 -5.33 -20.25
N GLN A 142 -18.99 -5.39 -18.93
CA GLN A 142 -17.91 -5.73 -17.99
C GLN A 142 -17.45 -7.18 -18.18
N THR A 143 -18.37 -8.14 -18.28
CA THR A 143 -18.02 -9.54 -18.59
C THR A 143 -17.28 -9.65 -19.91
N THR A 144 -17.77 -8.98 -20.97
CA THR A 144 -17.12 -9.00 -22.30
C THR A 144 -15.69 -8.42 -22.26
N LEU A 145 -15.47 -7.34 -21.50
CA LEU A 145 -14.13 -6.74 -21.34
C LEU A 145 -13.19 -7.65 -20.53
N ALA A 146 -13.68 -8.29 -19.46
CA ALA A 146 -12.89 -9.19 -18.62
C ALA A 146 -12.43 -10.44 -19.39
N GLU A 147 -13.32 -11.06 -20.16
CA GLU A 147 -13.00 -12.17 -21.07
C GLU A 147 -12.08 -11.71 -22.21
N GLY A 148 -12.35 -10.52 -22.76
CA GLY A 148 -11.55 -9.88 -23.80
C GLY A 148 -10.09 -9.70 -23.41
N LEU A 149 -9.82 -9.29 -22.16
CA LEU A 149 -8.47 -9.20 -21.62
C LEU A 149 -7.73 -10.55 -21.62
N GLN A 150 -8.43 -11.64 -21.30
CA GLN A 150 -7.81 -12.98 -21.35
C GLN A 150 -7.45 -13.36 -22.78
N GLU A 151 -8.35 -13.08 -23.73
CA GLU A 151 -8.11 -13.38 -25.14
C GLU A 151 -6.95 -12.56 -25.70
N VAL A 152 -6.88 -11.27 -25.37
CA VAL A 152 -5.74 -10.41 -25.73
C VAL A 152 -4.44 -10.96 -25.13
N THR A 153 -4.46 -11.40 -23.87
CA THR A 153 -3.29 -12.02 -23.22
C THR A 153 -2.82 -13.26 -23.97
N ARG A 154 -3.75 -14.14 -24.37
CA ARG A 154 -3.45 -15.34 -25.15
C ARG A 154 -2.91 -15.01 -26.54
N GLN A 155 -3.53 -14.08 -27.26
CA GLN A 155 -3.11 -13.69 -28.61
C GLN A 155 -1.73 -13.01 -28.63
N LEU A 156 -1.42 -12.22 -27.60
CA LEU A 156 -0.10 -11.62 -27.45
C LEU A 156 0.97 -12.63 -27.01
N GLY A 157 0.59 -13.83 -26.55
CA GLY A 157 1.52 -14.85 -26.08
C GLY A 157 2.29 -14.44 -24.83
N ILE A 158 1.68 -13.63 -23.97
CA ILE A 158 2.28 -13.10 -22.74
C ILE A 158 1.85 -13.92 -21.52
N SER A 159 2.59 -13.76 -20.42
CA SER A 159 2.46 -14.58 -19.21
C SER A 159 1.13 -14.39 -18.48
N SER A 160 0.60 -13.16 -18.45
CA SER A 160 -0.50 -12.77 -17.58
C SER A 160 -1.14 -11.43 -17.93
N ALA A 161 -2.35 -11.23 -17.42
CA ALA A 161 -3.00 -9.93 -17.28
C ALA A 161 -3.36 -9.66 -15.82
N HIS A 162 -3.06 -8.46 -15.36
CA HIS A 162 -3.31 -8.01 -13.99
C HIS A 162 -4.19 -6.77 -14.00
N VAL A 163 -5.18 -6.73 -13.12
CA VAL A 163 -6.08 -5.59 -12.94
C VAL A 163 -5.99 -5.16 -11.48
N THR A 164 -5.58 -3.93 -11.21
CA THR A 164 -5.24 -3.48 -9.84
C THR A 164 -6.15 -2.35 -9.36
N PHE A 165 -6.47 -2.36 -8.07
CA PHE A 165 -7.40 -1.43 -7.43
C PHE A 165 -8.80 -1.47 -8.07
N VAL A 166 -9.29 -2.70 -8.24
CA VAL A 166 -10.63 -3.01 -8.76
C VAL A 166 -11.66 -2.63 -7.69
N PRO A 167 -12.77 -1.94 -8.04
CA PRO A 167 -13.85 -1.70 -7.10
C PRO A 167 -14.64 -2.99 -6.82
N ASP A 168 -15.23 -3.10 -5.63
CA ASP A 168 -15.91 -4.32 -5.17
C ASP A 168 -16.99 -4.81 -6.14
N ASP A 169 -17.69 -3.88 -6.80
CA ASP A 169 -18.77 -4.16 -7.74
C ASP A 169 -18.29 -4.60 -9.14
N GLU A 170 -16.98 -4.62 -9.41
CA GLU A 170 -16.37 -5.20 -10.62
C GLU A 170 -15.72 -6.57 -10.36
N VAL A 171 -15.54 -6.97 -9.10
CA VAL A 171 -14.85 -8.24 -8.75
C VAL A 171 -15.57 -9.44 -9.36
N ILE A 172 -16.90 -9.46 -9.33
CA ILE A 172 -17.72 -10.57 -9.82
C ILE A 172 -17.47 -10.88 -11.31
N ALA A 173 -17.34 -9.85 -12.15
CA ALA A 173 -17.09 -10.02 -13.58
C ALA A 173 -15.74 -10.72 -13.85
N PHE A 174 -14.76 -10.48 -13.00
CA PHE A 174 -13.46 -11.13 -13.08
C PHE A 174 -13.46 -12.54 -12.46
N GLU A 175 -14.20 -12.76 -11.39
CA GLU A 175 -14.35 -14.10 -10.79
C GLU A 175 -15.07 -15.07 -11.72
N GLU A 176 -16.14 -14.61 -12.39
CA GLU A 176 -16.85 -15.39 -13.42
C GLU A 176 -15.94 -15.70 -14.62
N ALA A 177 -15.05 -14.78 -14.97
CA ALA A 177 -13.99 -15.00 -15.95
C ALA A 177 -12.78 -15.77 -15.38
N GLU A 178 -12.87 -16.39 -14.20
CA GLU A 178 -11.82 -17.21 -13.57
C GLU A 178 -10.48 -16.47 -13.33
N TYR A 179 -10.48 -15.17 -13.05
CA TYR A 179 -9.29 -14.48 -12.56
C TYR A 179 -8.98 -14.90 -11.12
N LEU A 180 -7.70 -14.93 -10.75
CA LEU A 180 -7.30 -15.12 -9.37
C LEU A 180 -7.48 -13.81 -8.59
N HIS A 181 -8.27 -13.85 -7.53
CA HIS A 181 -8.52 -12.70 -6.66
C HIS A 181 -7.45 -12.55 -5.58
N ARG A 182 -6.87 -11.37 -5.47
CA ARG A 182 -5.97 -10.96 -4.39
C ARG A 182 -6.58 -9.78 -3.63
N THR A 183 -6.43 -9.80 -2.31
CA THR A 183 -6.77 -8.67 -1.45
C THR A 183 -5.51 -8.08 -0.84
N ASP A 184 -5.55 -6.79 -0.57
CA ASP A 184 -4.55 -6.06 0.21
C ASP A 184 -5.25 -4.97 1.02
N LYS A 185 -4.51 -4.16 1.76
CA LYS A 185 -5.03 -3.13 2.66
C LYS A 185 -4.54 -1.75 2.28
N GLN A 186 -5.47 -0.80 2.29
CA GLN A 186 -5.17 0.64 2.36
C GLN A 186 -5.82 1.26 3.60
N PHE A 187 -5.60 2.56 3.79
CA PHE A 187 -6.23 3.31 4.86
C PHE A 187 -6.89 4.56 4.30
N HIS A 188 -8.21 4.70 4.51
CA HIS A 188 -9.01 5.82 4.02
C HIS A 188 -9.66 6.56 5.19
N PHE A 189 -9.77 7.88 5.09
CA PHE A 189 -10.61 8.65 5.98
C PHE A 189 -12.03 8.64 5.42
N ILE A 190 -13.02 8.34 6.26
CA ILE A 190 -14.44 8.33 5.89
C ILE A 190 -15.11 9.52 6.57
N ASN A 191 -15.76 10.36 5.78
CA ASN A 191 -16.57 11.45 6.26
C ASN A 191 -17.97 10.93 6.61
N ASP A 192 -18.23 10.76 7.91
CA ASP A 192 -19.51 10.28 8.46
C ASP A 192 -20.49 11.44 8.74
N GLY A 193 -20.43 12.50 7.91
CA GLY A 193 -21.25 13.70 8.05
C GLY A 193 -20.71 14.70 9.09
N TYR A 194 -19.40 14.78 9.26
CA TYR A 194 -18.78 15.75 10.18
C TYR A 194 -18.92 17.17 9.64
N ALA A 195 -19.31 18.11 10.50
CA ALA A 195 -19.41 19.52 10.13
C ALA A 195 -18.05 20.16 9.83
N ASP A 196 -17.03 19.80 10.62
CA ASP A 196 -15.66 20.28 10.50
C ASP A 196 -14.68 19.30 11.17
N HIS A 197 -13.40 19.65 11.16
CA HIS A 197 -12.35 18.84 11.75
C HIS A 197 -12.52 18.65 13.26
N ASP A 198 -13.00 19.66 13.97
CA ASP A 198 -13.17 19.59 15.41
C ASP A 198 -14.29 18.60 15.76
N ALA A 199 -15.39 18.60 15.00
CA ALA A 199 -16.46 17.60 15.09
C ALA A 199 -15.93 16.18 14.84
N PHE A 200 -15.09 15.99 13.82
CA PHE A 200 -14.39 14.71 13.62
C PHE A 200 -13.56 14.32 14.86
N LEU A 201 -12.73 15.24 15.37
CA LEU A 201 -11.86 14.96 16.51
C LEU A 201 -12.64 14.60 17.79
N GLU A 202 -13.88 15.04 17.94
CA GLU A 202 -14.75 14.69 19.07
C GLU A 202 -15.10 13.21 19.14
N THR A 203 -15.15 12.52 17.98
CA THR A 203 -15.38 11.07 17.90
C THR A 203 -14.22 10.24 18.44
N LEU A 204 -13.03 10.83 18.51
CA LEU A 204 -11.82 10.16 18.97
C LEU A 204 -11.75 10.10 20.50
N ALA A 205 -10.95 9.16 21.00
CA ALA A 205 -10.59 9.13 22.41
C ALA A 205 -9.89 10.44 22.83
N SER A 206 -10.21 10.96 24.02
CA SER A 206 -9.74 12.29 24.50
C SER A 206 -8.22 12.48 24.39
N ARG A 207 -7.43 11.43 24.69
CA ARG A 207 -5.96 11.44 24.55
C ARG A 207 -5.52 11.59 23.09
N LYS A 208 -6.13 10.86 22.16
CA LYS A 208 -5.83 10.92 20.72
C LYS A 208 -6.19 12.28 20.14
N ARG A 209 -7.37 12.80 20.47
CA ARG A 209 -7.77 14.18 20.15
C ARG A 209 -6.73 15.21 20.61
N LYS A 210 -6.29 15.15 21.88
CA LYS A 210 -5.26 16.07 22.41
C LYS A 210 -3.93 15.94 21.67
N ALA A 211 -3.52 14.73 21.31
CA ALA A 211 -2.29 14.48 20.56
C ALA A 211 -2.37 15.09 19.16
N LEU A 212 -3.45 14.86 18.40
CA LEU A 212 -3.65 15.45 17.07
C LEU A 212 -3.70 16.98 17.14
N LYS A 213 -4.40 17.58 18.12
CA LYS A 213 -4.39 19.04 18.31
C LYS A 213 -2.99 19.59 18.59
N LYS A 214 -2.15 18.86 19.33
CA LYS A 214 -0.76 19.24 19.58
C LYS A 214 0.09 19.14 18.30
N GLU A 215 -0.08 18.05 17.55
CA GLU A 215 0.61 17.80 16.28
C GLU A 215 0.36 18.93 15.28
N ARG A 216 -0.92 19.25 15.02
CA ARG A 216 -1.31 20.33 14.09
C ARG A 216 -0.72 21.67 14.49
N ARG A 217 -0.80 22.02 15.78
CA ARG A 217 -0.22 23.27 16.29
C ARG A 217 1.30 23.32 16.08
N ALA A 218 2.00 22.22 16.39
CA ALA A 218 3.46 22.16 16.23
C ALA A 218 3.89 22.27 14.75
N ALA A 219 3.11 21.70 13.82
CA ALA A 219 3.37 21.82 12.38
C ALA A 219 3.28 23.27 11.86
N LEU A 220 2.54 24.14 12.55
CA LEU A 220 2.33 25.54 12.19
C LEU A 220 3.15 26.52 13.05
N GLU A 221 4.04 26.02 13.90
CA GLU A 221 5.00 26.85 14.64
C GLU A 221 5.99 27.53 13.67
N ASN A 222 6.79 28.47 14.17
CA ASN A 222 7.83 29.17 13.39
C ASN A 222 7.33 29.96 12.16
N GLY A 223 6.06 30.38 12.19
CA GLY A 223 5.46 31.25 11.17
C GLY A 223 5.06 30.53 9.89
N ILE A 224 4.76 29.23 9.97
CA ILE A 224 4.26 28.45 8.83
C ILE A 224 2.76 28.70 8.65
N THR A 225 2.34 29.01 7.41
CA THR A 225 0.95 29.10 6.99
C THR A 225 0.66 28.09 5.88
N ILE A 226 -0.61 27.72 5.69
CA ILE A 226 -1.03 26.76 4.66
C ILE A 226 -1.95 27.45 3.66
N ASP A 227 -1.69 27.26 2.38
CA ASP A 227 -2.51 27.73 1.28
C ASP A 227 -3.11 26.52 0.52
N TRP A 228 -4.39 26.61 0.15
CA TRP A 228 -5.04 25.70 -0.79
C TRP A 228 -5.11 26.37 -2.16
N LEU A 229 -4.44 25.78 -3.15
CA LEU A 229 -4.39 26.30 -4.51
C LEU A 229 -5.12 25.34 -5.45
N THR A 230 -6.03 25.88 -6.27
CA THR A 230 -6.79 25.12 -7.29
C THR A 230 -7.01 25.98 -8.55
N GLY A 231 -7.39 25.35 -9.66
CA GLY A 231 -7.74 26.04 -10.90
C GLY A 231 -6.66 27.03 -11.34
N LYS A 232 -7.05 28.30 -11.52
CA LYS A 232 -6.16 29.40 -11.96
C LYS A 232 -4.93 29.66 -11.07
N ASP A 233 -4.93 29.16 -9.83
CA ASP A 233 -3.80 29.35 -8.91
C ASP A 233 -2.61 28.45 -9.28
N LEU A 234 -2.83 27.39 -10.08
CA LEU A 234 -1.80 26.45 -10.55
C LEU A 234 -0.99 27.03 -11.72
N THR A 235 -0.36 28.17 -11.49
CA THR A 235 0.56 28.77 -12.45
C THR A 235 1.83 27.92 -12.61
N GLU A 236 2.54 28.08 -13.74
CA GLU A 236 3.81 27.37 -13.98
C GLU A 236 4.85 27.60 -12.87
N ASP A 237 4.88 28.79 -12.26
CA ASP A 237 5.76 29.09 -11.12
C ASP A 237 5.40 28.24 -9.88
N ILE A 238 4.12 28.09 -9.57
CA ILE A 238 3.65 27.23 -8.48
C ILE A 238 3.98 25.76 -8.76
N LEU A 239 3.80 25.33 -10.00
CA LEU A 239 4.13 23.97 -10.42
C LEU A 239 5.65 23.70 -10.39
N ASP A 240 6.48 24.68 -10.72
CA ASP A 240 7.95 24.62 -10.58
C ASP A 240 8.37 24.47 -9.13
N GLN A 241 7.79 25.27 -8.24
CA GLN A 241 8.04 25.18 -6.80
C GLN A 241 7.64 23.81 -6.26
N PHE A 242 6.44 23.32 -6.60
CA PHE A 242 6.00 21.98 -6.18
C PHE A 242 6.87 20.86 -6.77
N TYR A 243 7.27 20.95 -8.04
CA TYR A 243 8.12 19.94 -8.67
C TYR A 243 9.48 19.83 -7.98
N THR A 244 10.03 20.95 -7.50
CA THR A 244 11.25 20.96 -6.68
C THR A 244 11.05 20.11 -5.42
N PHE A 245 9.92 20.26 -4.74
CA PHE A 245 9.60 19.49 -3.53
C PHE A 245 9.47 17.99 -3.82
N TYR A 246 8.78 17.66 -4.91
CA TYR A 246 8.59 16.29 -5.39
C TYR A 246 9.93 15.60 -5.70
N MET A 247 10.82 16.29 -6.42
CA MET A 247 12.13 15.76 -6.80
C MET A 247 13.02 15.50 -5.59
N ASP A 248 13.05 16.43 -4.64
CA ASP A 248 13.89 16.33 -3.44
C ASP A 248 13.47 15.15 -2.54
N THR A 249 12.16 14.90 -2.42
CA THR A 249 11.65 13.78 -1.62
C THR A 249 11.87 12.42 -2.31
N GLY A 250 11.71 12.37 -3.64
CA GLY A 250 11.98 11.16 -4.42
C GLY A 250 13.46 10.76 -4.37
N GLY A 251 14.37 11.73 -4.52
CA GLY A 251 15.82 11.50 -4.47
C GLY A 251 16.35 11.01 -3.12
N ARG A 252 15.67 11.33 -2.02
CA ARG A 252 16.10 10.96 -0.65
C ARG A 252 15.66 9.57 -0.20
N LYS A 253 14.54 9.02 -0.70
CA LYS A 253 13.89 7.86 -0.05
C LYS A 253 13.64 6.63 -0.93
N TRP A 254 13.43 6.75 -2.25
CA TRP A 254 12.85 5.62 -3.02
C TRP A 254 13.31 5.47 -4.49
N GLY A 255 14.39 6.13 -4.89
CA GLY A 255 14.92 6.04 -6.26
C GLY A 255 14.45 7.18 -7.18
N ARG A 256 14.47 6.98 -8.49
CA ARG A 256 14.15 8.04 -9.47
C ARG A 256 12.64 8.35 -9.47
N PRO A 257 12.24 9.63 -9.35
CA PRO A 257 10.85 10.05 -9.53
C PRO A 257 10.29 9.61 -10.89
N TYR A 258 9.03 9.16 -10.92
CA TYR A 258 8.38 8.66 -12.14
C TYR A 258 7.85 9.78 -13.04
N LEU A 259 7.36 10.87 -12.44
CA LEU A 259 6.65 11.92 -13.17
C LEU A 259 7.62 13.01 -13.61
N THR A 260 7.51 13.41 -14.88
CA THR A 260 8.35 14.46 -15.44
C THR A 260 7.80 15.84 -15.08
N ARG A 261 8.62 16.90 -15.19
CA ARG A 261 8.13 18.27 -15.03
C ARG A 261 7.01 18.61 -16.01
N ALA A 262 7.10 18.10 -17.25
CA ALA A 262 6.09 18.30 -18.29
C ALA A 262 4.71 17.75 -17.90
N PHE A 263 4.66 16.66 -17.12
CA PHE A 263 3.40 16.12 -16.60
C PHE A 263 2.63 17.17 -15.81
N TYR A 264 3.30 17.92 -14.93
CA TYR A 264 2.67 18.93 -14.09
C TYR A 264 2.09 20.10 -14.89
N SER A 265 2.78 20.56 -15.95
CA SER A 265 2.21 21.56 -16.87
C SER A 265 0.96 21.05 -17.57
N LEU A 266 1.01 19.81 -18.10
CA LEU A 266 -0.11 19.24 -18.84
C LEU A 266 -1.36 19.06 -17.96
N ILE A 267 -1.22 18.61 -16.72
CA ILE A 267 -2.37 18.51 -15.81
C ILE A 267 -2.86 19.88 -15.34
N GLY A 268 -1.96 20.88 -15.18
CA GLY A 268 -2.34 22.26 -14.89
C GLY A 268 -3.11 22.91 -16.05
N GLU A 269 -2.76 22.61 -17.29
CA GLU A 269 -3.49 23.09 -18.47
C GLU A 269 -4.87 22.43 -18.60
N ARG A 270 -4.93 21.09 -18.42
CA ARG A 270 -6.09 20.29 -18.84
C ARG A 270 -7.11 20.01 -17.76
N MET A 271 -6.71 20.09 -16.48
CA MET A 271 -7.54 19.63 -15.36
C MET A 271 -7.24 20.36 -14.05
N ALA A 272 -6.81 21.64 -14.09
CA ALA A 272 -6.48 22.38 -12.87
C ALA A 272 -7.62 22.48 -11.84
N ASP A 273 -8.88 22.50 -12.28
CA ASP A 273 -10.05 22.51 -11.38
C ASP A 273 -10.26 21.18 -10.65
N ASP A 274 -9.60 20.11 -11.11
CA ASP A 274 -9.61 18.79 -10.46
C ASP A 274 -8.36 18.55 -9.60
N ILE A 275 -7.55 19.59 -9.37
CA ILE A 275 -6.33 19.51 -8.58
C ILE A 275 -6.42 20.44 -7.37
N LEU A 276 -5.97 19.92 -6.24
CA LEU A 276 -5.70 20.69 -5.03
C LEU A 276 -4.22 20.56 -4.68
N LEU A 277 -3.50 21.69 -4.70
CA LEU A 277 -2.20 21.81 -4.06
C LEU A 277 -2.39 22.39 -2.66
N VAL A 278 -1.98 21.63 -1.65
CA VAL A 278 -1.85 22.14 -0.28
C VAL A 278 -0.40 22.53 -0.08
N MET A 279 -0.11 23.82 0.06
CA MET A 279 1.24 24.37 0.08
C MET A 279 1.54 25.02 1.42
N ALA A 280 2.68 24.68 2.03
CA ALA A 280 3.15 25.27 3.28
C ALA A 280 4.12 26.42 3.00
N LYS A 281 3.88 27.58 3.61
CA LYS A 281 4.60 28.82 3.37
C LYS A 281 5.26 29.32 4.65
N ARG A 282 6.51 29.74 4.57
CA ARG A 282 7.27 30.35 5.67
C ARG A 282 8.05 31.55 5.15
N GLU A 283 8.00 32.66 5.87
CA GLU A 283 8.70 33.91 5.48
C GLU A 283 8.43 34.33 4.02
N GLY A 284 7.19 34.14 3.55
CA GLY A 284 6.77 34.51 2.21
C GLY A 284 7.09 33.50 1.10
N ARG A 285 7.79 32.39 1.39
CA ARG A 285 8.19 31.38 0.40
C ARG A 285 7.56 30.02 0.70
N TYR A 286 7.20 29.26 -0.33
CA TYR A 286 6.76 27.88 -0.12
C TYR A 286 7.94 26.99 0.21
N VAL A 287 7.75 26.12 1.21
CA VAL A 287 8.79 25.23 1.73
C VAL A 287 8.41 23.76 1.63
N ALA A 288 7.13 23.47 1.44
CA ALA A 288 6.61 22.12 1.26
C ALA A 288 5.25 22.14 0.55
N GLY A 289 4.82 21.00 0.02
CA GLY A 289 3.51 20.88 -0.61
C GLY A 289 3.08 19.45 -0.90
N ALA A 290 1.76 19.23 -0.87
CA ALA A 290 1.11 18.00 -1.32
C ALA A 290 0.18 18.28 -2.50
N ILE A 291 0.26 17.44 -3.53
CA ILE A 291 -0.72 17.40 -4.61
C ILE A 291 -1.79 16.35 -4.33
N ASN A 292 -3.03 16.77 -4.47
CA ASN A 292 -4.23 15.96 -4.36
C ASN A 292 -5.05 16.14 -5.63
N PHE A 293 -5.85 15.12 -5.97
CA PHE A 293 -6.80 15.18 -7.07
C PHE A 293 -8.23 15.08 -6.52
N ILE A 294 -9.12 15.90 -7.06
CA ILE A 294 -10.49 16.07 -6.60
C ILE A 294 -11.39 15.18 -7.48
N GLY A 295 -11.96 14.13 -6.90
CA GLY A 295 -12.96 13.29 -7.56
C GLY A 295 -14.39 13.73 -7.30
N GLY A 296 -15.33 12.91 -7.78
CA GLY A 296 -16.76 13.14 -7.58
C GLY A 296 -17.22 12.95 -6.12
N ASP A 297 -16.55 12.07 -5.37
CA ASP A 297 -16.90 11.74 -3.99
C ASP A 297 -15.70 11.62 -3.05
N ALA A 298 -14.48 11.73 -3.57
CA ALA A 298 -13.25 11.46 -2.84
C ALA A 298 -12.16 12.48 -3.15
N LEU A 299 -11.34 12.79 -2.15
CA LEU A 299 -10.06 13.49 -2.34
C LEU A 299 -8.92 12.48 -2.35
N TYR A 300 -8.04 12.59 -3.34
CA TYR A 300 -7.01 11.61 -3.60
C TYR A 300 -5.61 12.21 -3.39
N GLY A 301 -5.00 11.97 -2.23
CA GLY A 301 -3.65 12.45 -1.94
C GLY A 301 -2.58 11.63 -2.65
N ARG A 302 -1.61 12.28 -3.30
CA ARG A 302 -0.63 11.59 -4.17
C ARG A 302 0.81 11.84 -3.80
N HIS A 303 1.33 13.02 -4.12
CA HIS A 303 2.74 13.31 -3.99
C HIS A 303 2.93 14.41 -2.97
N TRP A 304 3.90 14.21 -2.09
CA TRP A 304 4.34 15.18 -1.11
C TRP A 304 5.81 15.45 -1.30
N GLY A 305 6.23 16.67 -1.00
CA GLY A 305 7.61 16.91 -0.66
C GLY A 305 7.84 18.19 0.12
N CYS A 306 9.08 18.34 0.57
CA CYS A 306 9.54 19.54 1.24
C CYS A 306 11.02 19.81 0.96
N ILE A 307 11.40 21.08 1.05
CA ILE A 307 12.80 21.55 1.04
C ILE A 307 13.26 22.02 2.42
N GLU A 308 12.33 22.17 3.36
CA GLU A 308 12.63 22.38 4.78
C GLU A 308 11.97 21.27 5.61
N ASP A 309 12.70 20.75 6.60
CA ASP A 309 12.17 19.78 7.55
C ASP A 309 11.60 20.49 8.77
N HIS A 310 10.31 20.26 9.03
CA HIS A 310 9.58 20.83 10.15
C HIS A 310 8.76 19.73 10.83
N PRO A 311 8.79 19.64 12.18
CA PRO A 311 8.06 18.61 12.90
C PRO A 311 6.59 18.54 12.48
N PHE A 312 6.12 17.33 12.17
CA PHE A 312 4.73 17.04 11.81
C PHE A 312 4.18 17.73 10.56
N LEU A 313 4.97 18.50 9.81
CA LEU A 313 4.49 19.24 8.64
C LEU A 313 3.93 18.32 7.55
N HIS A 314 4.56 17.17 7.33
CA HIS A 314 4.02 16.12 6.45
C HIS A 314 2.62 15.69 6.86
N PHE A 315 2.34 15.57 8.15
CA PHE A 315 1.04 15.11 8.60
C PHE A 315 -0.04 16.20 8.46
N GLU A 316 0.31 17.44 8.78
CA GLU A 316 -0.57 18.58 8.59
C GLU A 316 -0.99 18.71 7.13
N VAL A 317 -0.03 18.74 6.22
CA VAL A 317 -0.31 18.99 4.80
C VAL A 317 -0.94 17.78 4.09
N CYS A 318 -0.47 16.56 4.35
CA CYS A 318 -0.95 15.39 3.62
C CYS A 318 -2.24 14.77 4.16
N TYR A 319 -2.59 15.02 5.42
CA TYR A 319 -3.72 14.33 6.08
C TYR A 319 -4.71 15.32 6.67
N HIS A 320 -4.26 16.21 7.55
CA HIS A 320 -5.20 17.09 8.25
C HIS A 320 -5.83 18.10 7.31
N GLN A 321 -5.05 18.74 6.45
CA GLN A 321 -5.53 19.66 5.43
C GLN A 321 -6.36 18.96 4.34
N ALA A 322 -6.02 17.71 4.02
CA ALA A 322 -6.81 16.90 3.10
C ALA A 322 -8.20 16.55 3.70
N ILE A 323 -8.25 16.22 4.99
CA ILE A 323 -9.52 16.04 5.74
C ILE A 323 -10.30 17.35 5.76
N ASP A 324 -9.68 18.46 6.13
CA ASP A 324 -10.33 19.77 6.19
C ASP A 324 -10.96 20.14 4.84
N TYR A 325 -10.22 19.94 3.75
CA TYR A 325 -10.72 20.19 2.41
C TYR A 325 -11.90 19.29 2.07
N ALA A 326 -11.79 17.99 2.35
CA ALA A 326 -12.85 17.03 2.08
C ALA A 326 -14.14 17.35 2.85
N LEU A 327 -14.04 17.73 4.12
CA LEU A 327 -15.18 18.16 4.93
C LEU A 327 -15.79 19.45 4.38
N ALA A 328 -14.98 20.45 4.09
CA ALA A 328 -15.44 21.74 3.57
C ALA A 328 -16.15 21.63 2.21
N HIS A 329 -15.81 20.63 1.40
CA HIS A 329 -16.39 20.41 0.07
C HIS A 329 -17.35 19.22 0.00
N GLY A 330 -17.72 18.64 1.15
CA GLY A 330 -18.68 17.53 1.21
C GLY A 330 -18.23 16.25 0.53
N LEU A 331 -16.92 16.04 0.39
CA LEU A 331 -16.37 14.78 -0.12
C LEU A 331 -16.55 13.67 0.94
N LYS A 332 -16.92 12.48 0.48
CA LYS A 332 -17.25 11.32 1.33
C LYS A 332 -16.02 10.65 1.92
N ARG A 333 -14.86 10.75 1.25
CA ARG A 333 -13.63 10.09 1.73
C ARG A 333 -12.35 10.80 1.30
N VAL A 334 -11.26 10.47 1.98
CA VAL A 334 -9.89 10.83 1.58
C VAL A 334 -9.03 9.58 1.46
N GLU A 335 -8.40 9.41 0.30
CA GLU A 335 -7.44 8.35 0.03
C GLU A 335 -6.00 8.88 0.02
N ALA A 336 -5.26 8.67 1.11
CA ALA A 336 -3.90 9.19 1.28
C ALA A 336 -2.79 8.25 0.72
N GLY A 337 -3.07 7.55 -0.38
CA GLY A 337 -2.13 6.62 -1.05
C GLY A 337 -1.90 5.29 -0.31
N ALA A 338 -0.91 4.51 -0.75
CA ALA A 338 -0.68 3.12 -0.32
C ALA A 338 0.11 2.93 1.00
N GLN A 339 0.61 4.01 1.62
CA GLN A 339 1.49 3.89 2.81
C GLN A 339 0.75 3.59 4.13
N GLY A 340 1.50 3.07 5.11
CA GLY A 340 1.05 2.18 6.19
C GLY A 340 0.33 2.77 7.43
N GLU A 341 0.50 2.05 8.54
CA GLU A 341 -0.41 2.03 9.71
C GLU A 341 -0.41 3.31 10.55
N HIS A 342 0.56 4.20 10.36
CA HIS A 342 0.61 5.51 11.02
C HIS A 342 -0.61 6.39 10.71
N LYS A 343 -1.34 6.08 9.64
CA LYS A 343 -2.60 6.74 9.28
C LYS A 343 -3.75 6.41 10.22
N LEU A 344 -3.72 5.23 10.86
CA LEU A 344 -4.74 4.80 11.82
C LEU A 344 -4.83 5.78 12.99
N ALA A 345 -3.70 6.26 13.49
CA ALA A 345 -3.66 7.23 14.58
C ALA A 345 -4.33 8.59 14.24
N ARG A 346 -4.53 8.88 12.95
CA ARG A 346 -5.09 10.13 12.41
C ARG A 346 -6.52 9.97 11.90
N GLY A 347 -7.15 8.82 12.16
CA GLY A 347 -8.55 8.55 11.82
C GLY A 347 -8.79 7.92 10.46
N TYR A 348 -7.74 7.47 9.77
CA TYR A 348 -7.91 6.67 8.55
C TYR A 348 -8.11 5.21 8.96
N LEU A 349 -9.19 4.60 8.50
CA LEU A 349 -9.54 3.21 8.81
C LEU A 349 -9.03 2.26 7.72
N PRO A 350 -8.69 1.00 8.08
CA PRO A 350 -8.29 0.00 7.09
C PRO A 350 -9.44 -0.26 6.11
N VAL A 351 -9.11 -0.34 4.83
CA VAL A 351 -10.02 -0.64 3.73
C VAL A 351 -9.37 -1.73 2.88
N THR A 352 -10.14 -2.78 2.59
CA THR A 352 -9.70 -3.84 1.68
C THR A 352 -9.61 -3.30 0.26
N THR A 353 -8.55 -3.64 -0.45
CA THR A 353 -8.36 -3.35 -1.87
C THR A 353 -8.27 -4.64 -2.65
N HIS A 354 -8.73 -4.60 -3.90
CA HIS A 354 -8.90 -5.80 -4.73
C HIS A 354 -8.01 -5.71 -5.97
N SER A 355 -7.39 -6.84 -6.34
CA SER A 355 -6.75 -7.01 -7.64
C SER A 355 -7.05 -8.40 -8.22
N MET A 356 -7.18 -8.44 -9.55
CA MET A 356 -7.60 -9.63 -10.30
C MET A 356 -6.50 -10.03 -11.27
N HIS A 357 -6.16 -11.33 -11.30
CA HIS A 357 -4.98 -11.81 -12.02
C HIS A 357 -5.30 -13.03 -12.90
N TYR A 358 -5.21 -12.83 -14.22
CA TYR A 358 -5.21 -13.93 -15.18
C TYR A 358 -3.77 -14.38 -15.42
N ILE A 359 -3.50 -15.65 -15.14
CA ILE A 359 -2.18 -16.26 -15.29
C ILE A 359 -2.30 -17.36 -16.35
N ALA A 360 -1.61 -17.21 -17.47
CA ALA A 360 -1.75 -18.10 -18.62
C ALA A 360 -1.09 -19.47 -18.37
N HIS A 361 0.05 -19.50 -17.68
CA HIS A 361 0.77 -20.75 -17.42
C HIS A 361 0.10 -21.55 -16.29
N PRO A 362 -0.37 -22.80 -16.52
CA PRO A 362 -1.14 -23.56 -15.54
C PRO A 362 -0.41 -23.82 -14.21
N GLY A 363 0.88 -24.18 -14.29
CA GLY A 363 1.70 -24.43 -13.09
C GLY A 363 1.86 -23.20 -12.20
N LEU A 364 2.23 -22.06 -12.78
CA LEU A 364 2.31 -20.78 -12.06
C LEU A 364 0.95 -20.37 -11.50
N ARG A 365 -0.13 -20.51 -12.29
CA ARG A 365 -1.50 -20.21 -11.85
C ARG A 365 -1.88 -21.01 -10.60
N SER A 366 -1.62 -22.32 -10.58
CA SER A 366 -1.91 -23.17 -9.42
C SER A 366 -1.13 -22.73 -8.19
N ALA A 367 0.17 -22.46 -8.33
CA ALA A 367 1.02 -22.03 -7.22
C ALA A 367 0.55 -20.68 -6.64
N ILE A 368 0.20 -19.72 -7.50
CA ILE A 368 -0.32 -18.42 -7.08
C ILE A 368 -1.69 -18.58 -6.42
N ALA A 369 -2.59 -19.40 -6.97
CA ALA A 369 -3.92 -19.63 -6.39
C ALA A 369 -3.85 -20.18 -4.96
N ASP A 370 -2.94 -21.12 -4.69
CA ASP A 370 -2.73 -21.68 -3.36
C ASP A 370 -2.03 -20.72 -2.39
N TYR A 371 -1.17 -19.83 -2.90
CA TYR A 371 -0.62 -18.72 -2.11
C TYR A 371 -1.71 -17.72 -1.70
N LEU A 372 -2.52 -17.28 -2.66
CA LEU A 372 -3.53 -16.24 -2.45
C LEU A 372 -4.62 -16.63 -1.45
N LYS A 373 -4.94 -17.91 -1.29
CA LYS A 373 -5.86 -18.36 -0.22
C LYS A 373 -5.38 -17.92 1.16
N ARG A 374 -4.10 -18.15 1.47
CA ARG A 374 -3.48 -17.80 2.76
C ARG A 374 -3.30 -16.29 2.90
N GLU A 375 -2.88 -15.62 1.83
CA GLU A 375 -2.70 -14.16 1.85
C GLU A 375 -4.01 -13.44 2.17
N ARG A 376 -5.15 -13.87 1.60
CA ARG A 376 -6.45 -13.27 1.91
C ARG A 376 -6.87 -13.46 3.37
N GLU A 377 -6.68 -14.66 3.93
CA GLU A 377 -6.94 -14.94 5.35
C GLU A 377 -6.10 -14.04 6.27
N ASP A 378 -4.83 -13.85 5.95
CA ASP A 378 -3.92 -12.98 6.72
C ASP A 378 -4.36 -11.50 6.64
N VAL A 379 -4.76 -11.02 5.45
CA VAL A 379 -5.24 -9.64 5.25
C VAL A 379 -6.54 -9.40 6.01
N GLU A 380 -7.49 -10.34 5.97
CA GLU A 380 -8.75 -10.27 6.71
C GLU A 380 -8.50 -10.17 8.22
N TYR A 381 -7.68 -11.09 8.78
CA TYR A 381 -7.32 -11.07 10.19
C TYR A 381 -6.67 -9.75 10.62
N MET A 382 -5.74 -9.23 9.81
CA MET A 382 -5.07 -7.96 10.10
C MET A 382 -6.04 -6.76 10.03
N ASN A 383 -7.00 -6.78 9.11
CA ASN A 383 -8.02 -5.73 9.01
C ASN A 383 -8.94 -5.73 10.23
N GLU A 384 -9.37 -6.90 10.69
CA GLU A 384 -10.16 -7.05 11.93
C GLU A 384 -9.37 -6.52 13.14
N TYR A 385 -8.13 -6.98 13.31
CA TYR A 385 -7.24 -6.55 14.38
C TYR A 385 -7.07 -5.03 14.41
N LEU A 386 -6.80 -4.39 13.27
CA LEU A 386 -6.58 -2.94 13.22
C LEU A 386 -7.87 -2.15 13.43
N SER A 387 -9.01 -2.67 12.97
CA SER A 387 -10.32 -2.07 13.21
C SER A 387 -10.65 -2.07 14.70
N GLU A 388 -10.32 -3.16 15.41
CA GLU A 388 -10.42 -3.21 16.87
C GLU A 388 -9.46 -2.23 17.55
N HIS A 389 -8.30 -1.92 16.98
CA HIS A 389 -7.33 -0.98 17.58
C HIS A 389 -7.50 0.46 17.06
N SER A 390 -8.65 0.77 16.45
CA SER A 390 -8.94 2.11 15.92
C SER A 390 -8.98 3.20 17.01
N PRO A 391 -8.70 4.48 16.66
CA PRO A 391 -8.59 5.58 17.63
C PRO A 391 -9.94 6.09 18.16
N PHE A 392 -11.06 5.57 17.64
CA PHE A 392 -12.41 5.97 17.98
C PHE A 392 -12.79 5.52 19.41
N ARG A 393 -13.73 6.23 20.03
CA ARG A 393 -14.25 5.81 21.34
C ARG A 393 -14.99 4.49 21.20
N LYS A 394 -14.51 3.45 21.89
CA LYS A 394 -15.31 2.26 22.18
C LYS A 394 -16.23 2.53 23.38
N GLY A 395 -17.48 2.05 23.32
CA GLY A 395 -18.47 2.22 24.40
C GLY A 395 -17.95 1.77 25.78
N GLU A 396 -18.58 2.27 26.85
CA GLU A 396 -18.17 2.13 28.26
C GLU A 396 -17.90 0.69 28.71
N ARG A 397 -16.67 0.21 28.52
CA ARG A 397 -16.02 -0.86 29.30
C ARG A 397 -14.59 -1.06 28.81
N GLN A 398 -13.66 -0.24 29.32
CA GLN A 398 -12.22 -0.54 29.45
C GLN A 398 -11.43 0.68 29.99
N GLU A 399 -12.00 1.47 30.90
CA GLU A 399 -11.27 2.59 31.51
C GLU A 399 -10.34 2.17 32.66
N GLN A 400 -10.37 0.92 33.12
CA GLN A 400 -9.62 0.52 34.32
C GLN A 400 -8.22 -0.09 34.05
N ASP A 401 -7.92 -0.57 32.84
CA ASP A 401 -6.57 -1.10 32.53
C ASP A 401 -5.63 -0.07 31.87
N ARG A 402 -6.10 1.16 31.63
CA ARG A 402 -5.42 2.16 30.80
C ARG A 402 -4.50 3.14 31.55
N ALA A 403 -4.23 2.89 32.83
CA ALA A 403 -3.51 3.83 33.68
C ALA A 403 -1.96 3.75 33.59
N ALA A 404 -1.38 2.73 32.96
CA ALA A 404 0.08 2.49 33.02
C ALA A 404 0.90 3.03 31.83
N GLU A 405 0.31 3.33 30.67
CA GLU A 405 1.07 3.71 29.46
C GLU A 405 1.29 5.23 29.37
N ARG A 406 2.34 5.74 30.03
CA ARG A 406 2.77 7.15 29.97
C ARG A 406 4.00 7.35 29.08
N GLU A 407 3.90 8.44 28.30
CA GLU A 407 4.99 9.29 27.77
C GLU A 407 5.96 8.69 26.73
N THR A 408 5.62 8.82 25.44
CA THR A 408 6.61 9.03 24.37
C THR A 408 5.97 9.77 23.18
N PRO A 409 6.69 10.70 22.50
CA PRO A 409 6.17 11.47 21.36
C PRO A 409 6.10 10.63 20.07
N PRO A 410 5.29 11.02 19.05
CA PRO A 410 5.16 10.26 17.81
C PRO A 410 6.36 10.52 16.89
N MET A 411 6.96 9.44 16.39
CA MET A 411 8.13 9.45 15.53
C MET A 411 7.77 9.16 14.06
N THR A 412 8.64 9.56 13.13
CA THR A 412 8.46 9.40 11.68
C THR A 412 8.72 7.95 11.25
N GLY A 413 8.27 7.53 10.05
CA GLY A 413 8.36 6.13 9.58
C GLY A 413 9.75 5.48 9.48
N HIS A 414 10.81 6.15 9.95
CA HIS A 414 12.20 5.66 10.05
C HIS A 414 12.71 5.50 11.48
N ASP A 415 11.90 5.84 12.48
CA ASP A 415 12.32 5.80 13.87
C ASP A 415 11.94 4.46 14.51
N TYR A 416 12.75 4.02 15.48
CA TYR A 416 12.47 2.82 16.27
C TYR A 416 11.24 3.04 17.15
N ASP A 417 10.25 2.16 17.06
CA ASP A 417 9.06 2.20 17.91
C ASP A 417 9.36 1.54 19.27
N PRO A 418 9.45 2.30 20.39
CA PRO A 418 9.71 1.73 21.71
C PRO A 418 8.55 0.91 22.26
N ASN A 419 7.41 0.84 21.55
CA ASN A 419 6.24 0.06 21.91
C ASN A 419 6.01 -1.16 20.99
N ASN A 420 6.96 -1.48 20.12
CA ASN A 420 6.91 -2.71 19.33
C ASN A 420 6.87 -3.96 20.25
N ILE A 421 6.37 -5.08 19.73
CA ILE A 421 6.14 -6.30 20.53
C ILE A 421 7.41 -6.81 21.23
N PHE A 422 8.59 -6.70 20.62
CA PHE A 422 9.85 -7.12 21.24
C PHE A 422 10.32 -6.12 22.29
N ALA A 423 10.13 -4.81 22.09
CA ALA A 423 10.37 -3.82 23.14
C ALA A 423 9.48 -4.06 24.38
N LYS A 424 8.23 -4.47 24.18
CA LYS A 424 7.31 -4.84 25.27
C LYS A 424 7.75 -6.12 25.99
N ILE A 425 8.22 -7.13 25.26
CA ILE A 425 8.82 -8.34 25.83
C ILE A 425 10.07 -8.01 26.66
N LEU A 426 10.95 -7.16 26.14
CA LEU A 426 12.17 -6.71 26.82
C LEU A 426 11.87 -5.98 28.14
N LYS A 427 10.79 -5.20 28.19
CA LYS A 427 10.31 -4.53 29.42
C LYS A 427 9.55 -5.46 30.38
N GLY A 428 9.27 -6.70 29.97
CA GLY A 428 8.46 -7.65 30.74
C GLY A 428 6.96 -7.37 30.73
N GLU A 429 6.48 -6.52 29.83
CA GLU A 429 5.05 -6.18 29.69
C GLU A 429 4.27 -7.31 29.01
N ILE A 430 4.94 -8.13 28.19
CA ILE A 430 4.37 -9.28 27.48
C ILE A 430 5.20 -10.52 27.82
N PRO A 431 4.58 -11.65 28.19
CA PRO A 431 5.31 -12.87 28.50
C PRO A 431 5.92 -13.48 27.23
N CYS A 432 7.08 -14.11 27.40
CA CYS A 432 7.71 -14.94 26.39
C CYS A 432 8.31 -16.20 27.05
N HIS A 433 8.48 -17.27 26.27
CA HIS A 433 9.22 -18.44 26.73
C HIS A 433 10.71 -18.20 26.53
N ARG A 434 11.35 -17.63 27.56
CA ARG A 434 12.79 -17.29 27.55
C ARG A 434 13.63 -18.56 27.41
N VAL A 435 14.72 -18.45 26.65
CA VAL A 435 15.71 -19.51 26.42
C VAL A 435 17.10 -19.08 26.93
N TYR A 436 17.43 -17.81 26.78
CA TYR A 436 18.72 -17.24 27.18
C TYR A 436 18.57 -15.76 27.49
N GLU A 437 19.32 -15.26 28.47
CA GLU A 437 19.42 -13.83 28.73
C GLU A 437 20.78 -13.47 29.34
N ASP A 438 21.37 -12.38 28.87
CA ASP A 438 22.48 -11.69 29.52
C ASP A 438 22.21 -10.17 29.57
N ASP A 439 23.22 -9.37 29.92
CA ASP A 439 23.10 -7.92 30.04
C ASP A 439 22.72 -7.21 28.73
N ASP A 440 23.01 -7.83 27.57
CA ASP A 440 22.90 -7.21 26.25
C ASP A 440 21.88 -7.90 25.33
N THR A 441 21.55 -9.17 25.57
CA THR A 441 20.78 -10.02 24.66
C THR A 441 19.68 -10.79 25.40
N LEU A 442 18.51 -10.89 24.78
CA LEU A 442 17.45 -11.80 25.18
C LEU A 442 17.15 -12.77 24.03
N ALA A 443 16.96 -14.04 24.34
CA ALA A 443 16.44 -15.01 23.39
C ALA A 443 15.23 -15.76 23.95
N PHE A 444 14.25 -16.00 23.09
CA PHE A 444 12.99 -16.61 23.44
C PHE A 444 12.39 -17.38 22.27
N MET A 445 11.47 -18.28 22.55
CA MET A 445 10.81 -19.08 21.51
C MET A 445 9.95 -18.20 20.60
N ASP A 446 10.02 -18.44 19.30
CA ASP A 446 9.07 -17.86 18.35
C ASP A 446 7.67 -18.45 18.60
N VAL A 447 6.67 -17.57 18.72
CA VAL A 447 5.27 -17.97 18.93
C VAL A 447 4.64 -18.57 17.66
N MET A 448 5.21 -18.31 16.48
CA MET A 448 4.84 -18.88 15.18
C MET A 448 6.03 -19.65 14.58
N PRO A 449 6.43 -20.78 15.19
CA PRO A 449 7.65 -21.48 14.82
C PRO A 449 7.59 -22.10 13.41
N GLN A 450 8.61 -21.84 12.57
CA GLN A 450 8.73 -22.48 11.25
C GLN A 450 9.05 -23.97 11.36
N THR A 451 9.75 -24.36 12.42
CA THR A 451 10.00 -25.74 12.87
C THR A 451 10.05 -25.76 14.42
N PRO A 452 9.76 -26.90 15.07
CA PRO A 452 9.95 -27.04 16.52
C PRO A 452 11.38 -26.67 16.91
N GLY A 453 11.55 -25.78 17.89
CA GLY A 453 12.85 -25.25 18.30
C GLY A 453 13.24 -23.91 17.68
N HIS A 454 12.35 -23.25 16.93
CA HIS A 454 12.58 -21.89 16.40
C HIS A 454 12.75 -20.86 17.54
N VAL A 455 13.93 -20.24 17.61
CA VAL A 455 14.29 -19.22 18.60
C VAL A 455 14.51 -17.86 17.92
N LEU A 456 14.07 -16.80 18.60
CA LEU A 456 14.40 -15.43 18.28
C LEU A 456 15.48 -14.92 19.23
N VAL A 457 16.52 -14.30 18.67
CA VAL A 457 17.61 -13.66 19.43
C VAL A 457 17.57 -12.16 19.18
N VAL A 458 17.37 -11.37 20.24
CA VAL A 458 17.20 -9.91 20.14
C VAL A 458 18.19 -9.17 21.05
N PRO A 459 18.81 -8.07 20.61
CA PRO A 459 19.50 -7.16 21.51
C PRO A 459 18.50 -6.45 22.42
N LYS A 460 18.94 -6.12 23.64
CA LYS A 460 18.24 -5.20 24.54
C LYS A 460 18.34 -3.75 24.08
N ALA A 461 19.41 -3.41 23.34
CA ALA A 461 19.59 -2.09 22.74
C ALA A 461 18.63 -1.87 21.56
N PRO A 462 18.02 -0.67 21.43
CA PRO A 462 17.04 -0.39 20.39
C PRO A 462 17.70 -0.21 19.02
N SER A 463 17.17 -0.92 18.03
CA SER A 463 17.44 -0.74 16.60
C SER A 463 16.30 -1.38 15.84
N ARG A 464 15.88 -0.79 14.72
CA ARG A 464 14.79 -1.34 13.90
C ARG A 464 15.22 -2.65 13.27
N ASN A 465 16.45 -2.72 12.76
CA ASN A 465 17.02 -3.88 12.10
C ASN A 465 18.56 -3.78 12.04
N LEU A 466 19.20 -4.48 11.11
CA LEU A 466 20.66 -4.49 10.99
C LEU A 466 21.20 -3.15 10.46
N LEU A 467 20.40 -2.43 9.67
CA LEU A 467 20.84 -1.23 8.94
C LEU A 467 21.07 -0.04 9.87
N ASP A 468 20.37 0.01 11.00
CA ASP A 468 20.45 1.08 12.00
C ASP A 468 21.04 0.62 13.35
N ALA A 469 21.50 -0.64 13.43
CA ALA A 469 22.14 -1.16 14.63
C ALA A 469 23.59 -0.68 14.78
N ASP A 470 23.98 -0.33 16.02
CA ASP A 470 25.36 -0.05 16.36
C ASP A 470 26.22 -1.33 16.22
N ALA A 471 27.36 -1.24 15.54
CA ALA A 471 28.31 -2.34 15.39
C ALA A 471 28.77 -2.92 16.74
N ALA A 472 28.84 -2.11 17.80
CA ALA A 472 29.14 -2.57 19.15
C ALA A 472 28.05 -3.52 19.68
N VAL A 473 26.77 -3.25 19.41
CA VAL A 473 25.66 -4.15 19.76
C VAL A 473 25.79 -5.47 19.00
N LEU A 474 26.06 -5.40 17.68
CA LEU A 474 26.22 -6.58 16.84
C LEU A 474 27.37 -7.49 17.32
N SER A 475 28.47 -6.89 17.78
CA SER A 475 29.63 -7.64 18.30
C SER A 475 29.30 -8.52 19.51
N LYS A 476 28.25 -8.17 20.27
CA LYS A 476 27.79 -8.90 21.45
C LYS A 476 26.70 -9.91 21.13
N VAL A 477 25.77 -9.58 20.22
CA VAL A 477 24.63 -10.44 19.86
C VAL A 477 25.07 -11.65 19.02
N ILE A 478 25.96 -11.49 18.05
CA ILE A 478 26.35 -12.57 17.13
C ILE A 478 26.96 -13.79 17.85
N PRO A 479 27.83 -13.64 18.87
CA PRO A 479 28.27 -14.76 19.70
C PRO A 479 27.11 -15.53 20.36
N VAL A 480 26.07 -14.83 20.83
CA VAL A 480 24.87 -15.44 21.43
C VAL A 480 24.07 -16.20 20.37
N VAL A 481 23.90 -15.64 19.17
CA VAL A 481 23.29 -16.33 18.02
C VAL A 481 24.03 -17.64 17.72
N GLN A 482 25.37 -17.61 17.69
CA GLN A 482 26.17 -18.82 17.48
C GLN A 482 25.98 -19.84 18.61
N LYS A 483 25.97 -19.40 19.88
CA LYS A 483 25.74 -20.26 21.05
C LYS A 483 24.39 -20.97 20.94
N LEU A 484 23.34 -20.20 20.66
CA LEU A 484 21.97 -20.73 20.54
C LEU A 484 21.79 -21.60 19.32
N ALA A 485 22.44 -21.32 18.19
CA ALA A 485 22.41 -22.20 17.03
C ALA A 485 22.94 -23.60 17.34
N ARG A 486 24.02 -23.72 18.13
CA ARG A 486 24.54 -25.01 18.59
C ARG A 486 23.55 -25.71 19.51
N ALA A 487 23.09 -25.01 20.55
CA ALA A 487 22.15 -25.57 21.52
C ALA A 487 20.82 -26.01 20.89
N VAL A 488 20.26 -25.21 19.96
CA VAL A 488 19.05 -25.58 19.21
C VAL A 488 19.30 -26.79 18.31
N LYS A 489 20.47 -26.88 17.68
CA LYS A 489 20.81 -28.03 16.84
C LYS A 489 20.85 -29.31 17.67
N ASP A 490 21.51 -29.27 18.82
CA ASP A 490 21.68 -30.44 19.69
C ASP A 490 20.36 -30.83 20.38
N ALA A 491 19.60 -29.85 20.89
CA ALA A 491 18.34 -30.07 21.60
C ALA A 491 17.24 -30.72 20.75
N PHE A 492 17.35 -30.58 19.43
CA PHE A 492 16.37 -31.05 18.46
C PHE A 492 16.93 -32.11 17.50
N ASP A 493 18.18 -32.56 17.69
CA ASP A 493 18.88 -33.49 16.80
C ASP A 493 18.75 -33.06 15.32
N ALA A 494 18.93 -31.77 15.07
CA ALA A 494 18.72 -31.18 13.76
C ALA A 494 19.92 -31.44 12.83
N ASP A 495 19.64 -31.76 11.57
CA ASP A 495 20.65 -31.95 10.53
C ASP A 495 21.39 -30.64 10.21
N GLY A 496 20.71 -29.50 10.36
CA GLY A 496 21.28 -28.18 10.14
C GLY A 496 20.51 -27.06 10.83
N ILE A 497 21.03 -25.84 10.72
CA ILE A 497 20.41 -24.62 11.25
C ILE A 497 20.31 -23.58 10.13
N THR A 498 19.13 -22.97 10.01
CA THR A 498 18.95 -21.72 9.26
C THR A 498 19.10 -20.54 10.23
N ILE A 499 19.95 -19.58 9.86
CA ILE A 499 20.02 -18.27 10.52
C ILE A 499 19.53 -17.22 9.52
N THR A 500 18.45 -16.52 9.85
CA THR A 500 17.89 -15.47 9.00
C THR A 500 17.66 -14.19 9.78
N GLN A 501 17.89 -13.06 9.11
CA GLN A 501 17.66 -11.73 9.64
C GLN A 501 17.12 -10.88 8.48
N PHE A 502 16.03 -10.14 8.73
CA PHE A 502 15.32 -9.37 7.72
C PHE A 502 15.46 -7.87 7.97
N ASN A 503 15.61 -7.10 6.90
CA ASN A 503 15.77 -5.64 6.94
C ASN A 503 14.71 -4.97 6.10
N GLU A 504 13.81 -4.25 6.77
CA GLU A 504 12.63 -3.60 6.20
C GLU A 504 11.54 -4.58 5.72
N ALA A 505 10.31 -4.08 5.66
CA ALA A 505 9.14 -4.88 5.32
C ALA A 505 9.26 -5.68 4.00
N PRO A 506 9.83 -5.14 2.90
CA PRO A 506 9.97 -5.89 1.65
C PRO A 506 10.89 -7.12 1.76
N ALA A 507 11.81 -7.14 2.71
CA ALA A 507 12.65 -8.31 2.96
C ALA A 507 11.95 -9.38 3.81
N GLY A 508 10.74 -9.11 4.31
CA GLY A 508 9.99 -10.00 5.19
C GLY A 508 10.02 -9.61 6.67
N GLN A 509 10.56 -8.43 7.03
CA GLN A 509 10.57 -7.99 8.42
C GLN A 509 9.17 -7.56 8.87
N THR A 510 8.61 -8.28 9.85
CA THR A 510 7.28 -8.00 10.40
C THR A 510 7.32 -7.27 11.75
N VAL A 511 8.37 -7.49 12.55
CA VAL A 511 8.65 -6.77 13.80
C VAL A 511 9.90 -5.90 13.64
N PHE A 512 9.74 -4.59 13.76
CA PHE A 512 10.80 -3.59 13.60
C PHE A 512 11.62 -3.41 14.89
N HIS A 513 12.23 -4.51 15.31
CA HIS A 513 13.30 -4.58 16.32
C HIS A 513 14.34 -5.56 15.79
N LEU A 514 15.64 -5.26 15.82
CA LEU A 514 16.66 -6.19 15.32
C LEU A 514 16.51 -7.58 15.97
N HIS A 515 16.36 -8.62 15.15
CA HIS A 515 16.26 -9.98 15.64
C HIS A 515 16.85 -10.97 14.64
N PHE A 516 17.42 -12.05 15.17
CA PHE A 516 17.91 -13.18 14.40
C PHE A 516 17.03 -14.39 14.66
N HIS A 517 16.60 -15.04 13.60
CA HIS A 517 15.94 -16.33 13.66
C HIS A 517 16.98 -17.44 13.71
N VAL A 518 16.82 -18.38 14.63
CA VAL A 518 17.61 -19.61 14.72
C VAL A 518 16.64 -20.77 14.56
N ILE A 519 16.70 -21.44 13.41
CA ILE A 519 15.67 -22.39 12.97
C ILE A 519 16.30 -23.75 12.70
N PRO A 520 15.92 -24.83 13.42
CA PRO A 520 16.40 -26.17 13.12
C PRO A 520 15.85 -26.68 11.78
N ARG A 521 16.68 -27.40 11.04
CA ARG A 521 16.41 -27.94 9.71
C ARG A 521 16.65 -29.45 9.70
N TYR A 522 15.80 -30.16 8.96
CA TYR A 522 15.89 -31.60 8.77
C TYR A 522 15.86 -31.92 7.28
N GLU A 523 16.57 -32.97 6.88
CA GLU A 523 16.55 -33.45 5.50
C GLU A 523 15.11 -33.74 5.05
N ASN A 524 14.79 -33.34 3.81
CA ASN A 524 13.48 -33.55 3.18
C ASN A 524 12.28 -32.91 3.91
N GLN A 525 12.50 -32.01 4.88
CA GLN A 525 11.43 -31.27 5.54
C GLN A 525 11.45 -29.77 5.16
N PRO A 526 10.43 -29.28 4.43
CA PRO A 526 10.30 -27.85 4.15
C PRO A 526 9.99 -27.07 5.44
N LEU A 527 10.44 -25.81 5.51
CA LEU A 527 10.00 -24.88 6.56
C LEU A 527 8.50 -24.62 6.42
N LYS A 528 7.80 -24.46 7.56
CA LYS A 528 6.50 -23.80 7.57
C LYS A 528 6.69 -22.31 7.21
N PRO A 529 5.65 -21.60 6.75
CA PRO A 529 5.74 -20.17 6.47
C PRO A 529 6.20 -19.34 7.68
N HIS A 530 6.81 -18.20 7.40
CA HIS A 530 7.38 -17.29 8.41
C HIS A 530 6.33 -16.66 9.34
N THR A 531 5.08 -16.60 8.90
CA THR A 531 3.90 -16.18 9.65
C THR A 531 2.85 -17.28 9.60
N GLY A 532 2.10 -17.50 10.67
CA GLY A 532 1.09 -18.58 10.70
C GLY A 532 0.42 -18.79 12.05
N LYS A 533 -0.12 -19.98 12.28
CA LYS A 533 -0.81 -20.32 13.54
C LYS A 533 0.16 -20.25 14.72
N MET A 534 -0.24 -19.57 15.79
CA MET A 534 0.50 -19.60 17.06
C MET A 534 0.55 -21.02 17.62
N GLU A 535 1.74 -21.42 18.10
CA GLU A 535 1.94 -22.71 18.74
C GLU A 535 1.40 -22.72 20.18
N ASP A 536 1.08 -23.91 20.68
CA ASP A 536 0.64 -24.08 22.05
C ASP A 536 1.72 -23.66 23.06
N LYS A 537 1.34 -22.91 24.10
CA LYS A 537 2.27 -22.41 25.13
C LYS A 537 2.98 -23.52 25.88
N GLU A 538 2.34 -24.66 26.09
CA GLU A 538 2.94 -25.83 26.76
C GLU A 538 4.01 -26.45 25.86
N VAL A 539 3.79 -26.49 24.55
CA VAL A 539 4.77 -26.94 23.55
C VAL A 539 5.97 -25.99 23.48
N LEU A 540 5.71 -24.67 23.48
CA LEU A 540 6.78 -23.67 23.50
C LEU A 540 7.61 -23.74 24.79
N ALA A 541 6.97 -23.92 25.94
CA ALA A 541 7.65 -24.10 27.22
C ALA A 541 8.54 -25.35 27.21
N ALA A 542 8.02 -26.49 26.77
CA ALA A 542 8.79 -27.73 26.68
C ALA A 542 9.97 -27.63 25.70
N ASN A 543 9.78 -26.94 24.57
CA ASN A 543 10.86 -26.68 23.62
C ASN A 543 11.93 -25.76 24.19
N ALA A 544 11.55 -24.73 24.95
CA ALA A 544 12.48 -23.84 25.63
C ALA A 544 13.34 -24.61 26.64
N GLU A 545 12.73 -25.47 27.46
CA GLU A 545 13.43 -26.30 28.46
C GLU A 545 14.47 -27.23 27.82
N LYS A 546 14.16 -27.84 26.67
CA LYS A 546 15.14 -28.66 25.93
C LYS A 546 16.37 -27.85 25.53
N ILE A 547 16.17 -26.65 24.99
CA ILE A 547 17.28 -25.79 24.56
C ILE A 547 18.08 -25.29 25.76
N ILE A 548 17.40 -24.94 26.86
CA ILE A 548 18.06 -24.56 28.12
C ILE A 548 18.96 -25.70 28.63
N GLY A 549 18.50 -26.96 28.54
CA GLY A 549 19.28 -28.14 28.90
C GLY A 549 20.63 -28.24 28.16
N GLU A 550 20.66 -27.86 26.87
CA GLU A 550 21.88 -27.87 26.05
C GLU A 550 22.78 -26.65 26.26
N LEU A 551 22.28 -25.58 26.90
CA LEU A 551 23.08 -24.38 27.18
C LEU A 551 24.02 -24.55 28.38
N GLY A 552 23.84 -25.60 29.18
CA GLY A 552 24.77 -26.04 30.23
C GLY A 552 24.96 -25.05 31.37
N PHE A 553 23.89 -24.38 31.81
CA PHE A 553 23.91 -23.43 32.93
C PHE A 553 23.98 -24.08 34.30
#